data_AF-A0A9X4CH60-F1
#
_entry.id   AF-A0A9X4CH60-F1
#
_cell.length_a   1.000
_cell.length_b   1.000
_cell.length_c   1.000
_cell.angle_alpha   90.00
_cell.angle_beta   90.00
_cell.angle_gamma   90.00
#
_symmetry.space_group_name_H-M   'P 1'
#
loop_
_entity.id
_entity.type
_entity.pdbx_description
1 polymer ?
#
loop_
_entity_poly.entity_id
_entity_poly.type
_entity_poly.pdbx_seq_one_letter_code
_entity_poly.pdbx_strand_id
1 'polypeptide(L)'
;MTDQPVDLDKHRGMAAQKATDLRRALAEVEAHVRELREREADLEHRMMTVPAASWPEAAVKARHLLNLYAASLPAEDTRHRALVSALFDDFARLSGDG
;
A
#
# COMPACT_ATOMS: atom_id res chain seq x y z
N MET A 1 -36.96 -11.85 39.72
CA MET A 1 -35.61 -12.33 39.38
C MET A 1 -35.76 -13.53 38.46
N THR A 2 -35.73 -13.31 37.15
CA THR A 2 -35.62 -14.38 36.15
C THR A 2 -34.15 -14.67 35.96
N ASP A 3 -33.59 -15.50 36.84
CA ASP A 3 -32.20 -15.94 36.74
C ASP A 3 -32.16 -17.14 35.77
N GLN A 4 -32.15 -16.84 34.48
CA GLN A 4 -31.92 -17.86 33.46
C GLN A 4 -30.44 -18.27 33.54
N PRO A 5 -30.12 -19.57 33.74
CA PRO A 5 -28.75 -20.01 33.81
C PRO A 5 -28.05 -19.71 32.47
N VAL A 6 -27.04 -18.84 32.51
CA VAL A 6 -26.22 -18.53 31.33
C VAL A 6 -25.29 -19.73 31.08
N ASP A 7 -25.41 -20.35 29.91
CA ASP A 7 -24.62 -21.51 29.50
C ASP A 7 -23.19 -21.09 29.13
N LEU A 8 -22.32 -21.02 30.14
CA LEU A 8 -20.93 -20.57 30.03
C LEU A 8 -20.09 -21.41 29.05
N ASP A 9 -20.40 -22.70 28.89
CA ASP A 9 -19.65 -23.59 28.00
C ASP A 9 -19.96 -23.30 26.53
N LYS A 10 -21.23 -23.02 26.18
CA LYS A 10 -21.57 -22.52 24.85
C LYS A 10 -20.88 -21.19 24.54
N HIS A 11 -20.84 -20.27 25.51
CA HIS A 11 -20.15 -18.99 25.33
C HIS A 11 -18.64 -19.15 25.12
N ARG A 12 -17.99 -20.07 25.85
CA ARG A 12 -16.56 -20.40 25.67
C ARG A 12 -16.28 -21.05 24.31
N GLY A 13 -17.11 -21.99 23.86
CA GLY A 13 -17.01 -22.60 22.53
C GLY A 13 -17.13 -21.57 21.40
N MET A 14 -18.09 -20.65 21.50
CA MET A 14 -18.24 -19.55 20.54
C MET A 14 -17.05 -18.58 20.56
N ALA A 15 -16.49 -18.27 21.73
CA ALA A 15 -15.31 -17.43 21.84
C ALA A 15 -14.06 -18.08 21.21
N ALA A 16 -13.86 -19.38 21.43
CA ALA A 16 -12.77 -20.14 20.83
C ALA A 16 -12.90 -20.24 19.30
N GLN A 17 -14.13 -20.42 18.80
CA GLN A 17 -14.41 -20.43 17.37
C GLN A 17 -14.09 -19.06 16.75
N LYS A 18 -14.62 -17.96 17.32
CA LYS A 18 -14.34 -16.60 16.85
C LYS A 18 -12.85 -16.26 16.85
N ALA A 19 -12.12 -16.67 17.89
CA ALA A 19 -10.67 -16.47 17.94
C ALA A 19 -9.95 -17.24 16.83
N THR A 20 -10.45 -18.41 16.46
CA THR A 20 -9.89 -19.21 15.36
C THR A 20 -10.19 -18.59 14.00
N ASP A 21 -11.43 -18.16 13.79
CA ASP A 21 -11.85 -17.48 12.56
C ASP A 21 -11.05 -16.18 12.36
N LEU A 22 -10.83 -15.41 13.42
CA LEU A 22 -10.01 -14.19 13.35
C LEU A 22 -8.56 -14.48 12.98
N ARG A 23 -7.94 -15.52 13.57
CA ARG A 23 -6.57 -15.92 13.18
C ARG A 23 -6.49 -16.37 11.73
N ARG A 24 -7.49 -17.10 11.23
CA ARG A 24 -7.55 -17.50 9.83
C ARG A 24 -7.67 -16.28 8.92
N ALA A 25 -8.57 -15.36 9.22
CA ALA A 25 -8.73 -14.13 8.44
C ALA A 25 -7.45 -13.29 8.41
N LEU A 26 -6.75 -13.17 9.54
CA LEU A 26 -5.45 -12.48 9.59
C LEU A 26 -4.40 -13.19 8.73
N ALA A 27 -4.31 -14.52 8.82
CA ALA A 27 -3.37 -15.29 8.00
C ALA A 27 -3.67 -15.17 6.49
N GLU A 28 -4.94 -15.16 6.09
CA GLU A 28 -5.36 -14.91 4.71
C GLU A 28 -4.95 -13.50 4.27
N VAL A 29 -5.22 -12.47 5.07
CA VAL A 29 -4.81 -11.09 4.78
C VAL A 29 -3.29 -10.98 4.64
N GLU A 30 -2.51 -11.59 5.54
CA GLU A 30 -1.04 -11.59 5.45
C GLU A 30 -0.53 -12.26 4.17
N ALA A 31 -1.16 -13.37 3.74
CA ALA A 31 -0.83 -14.04 2.49
C ALA A 31 -1.14 -13.15 1.28
N HIS A 32 -2.31 -12.51 1.25
CA HIS A 32 -2.69 -11.58 0.19
C HIS A 32 -1.78 -10.35 0.13
N VAL A 33 -1.38 -9.79 1.28
CA VAL A 33 -0.44 -8.67 1.35
C VAL A 33 0.93 -9.07 0.79
N ARG A 34 1.40 -10.29 1.07
CA ARG A 34 2.66 -10.80 0.51
C ARG A 34 2.58 -10.95 -1.01
N GLU A 35 1.52 -11.60 -1.50
CA GLU A 35 1.31 -11.78 -2.93
C GLU A 35 1.21 -10.43 -3.68
N LEU A 36 0.54 -9.44 -3.08
CA LEU A 36 0.43 -8.11 -3.64
C LEU A 36 1.81 -7.44 -3.76
N ARG A 37 2.63 -7.52 -2.70
CA ARG A 37 4.00 -6.97 -2.70
C ARG A 37 4.90 -7.61 -3.75
N GLU A 38 4.81 -8.93 -3.92
CA GLU A 38 5.58 -9.66 -4.95
C GLU A 38 5.18 -9.21 -6.36
N ARG A 39 3.87 -9.08 -6.63
CA ARG A 39 3.36 -8.60 -7.92
C ARG A 39 3.73 -7.14 -8.19
N GLU A 40 3.70 -6.29 -7.17
CA GLU A 40 4.11 -4.89 -7.27
C GLU A 40 5.59 -4.78 -7.64
N ALA A 41 6.46 -5.52 -6.94
CA ALA A 41 7.90 -5.56 -7.22
C ALA A 41 8.19 -6.07 -8.64
N ASP A 42 7.49 -7.11 -9.10
CA ASP A 42 7.62 -7.62 -10.46
C ASP A 42 7.22 -6.59 -11.52
N LEU A 43 6.15 -5.83 -11.27
CA LEU A 43 5.67 -4.79 -12.17
C LEU A 43 6.67 -3.63 -12.24
N GLU A 44 7.17 -3.18 -11.10
CA GLU A 44 8.21 -2.14 -11.02
C GLU A 44 9.48 -2.57 -11.75
N HIS A 45 9.92 -3.82 -11.55
CA HIS A 45 11.08 -4.37 -12.23
C HIS A 45 10.90 -4.37 -13.76
N ARG A 46 9.75 -4.82 -14.25
CA ARG A 46 9.44 -4.79 -15.69
C ARG A 46 9.39 -3.36 -16.24
N MET A 47 8.78 -2.43 -15.49
CA MET A 47 8.68 -1.02 -15.87
C MET A 47 10.06 -0.37 -16.03
N MET A 48 11.01 -0.73 -15.16
CA MET A 48 12.38 -0.19 -15.19
C MET A 48 13.31 -0.92 -16.18
N THR A 49 13.03 -2.18 -16.51
CA THR A 49 13.85 -2.95 -17.45
C THR A 49 13.69 -2.47 -18.90
N VAL A 50 12.51 -1.99 -19.27
CA VAL A 50 12.26 -1.44 -20.60
C VAL A 50 12.71 0.03 -20.61
N PRO A 51 13.68 0.44 -21.45
CA PRO A 51 14.03 1.85 -21.60
C PRO A 51 12.82 2.66 -22.03
N ALA A 52 12.67 3.89 -21.52
CA ALA A 52 11.60 4.77 -21.97
C ALA A 52 11.79 5.14 -23.45
N ALA A 53 10.73 5.02 -24.25
CA ALA A 53 10.74 5.35 -25.67
C ALA A 53 10.47 6.85 -25.92
N SER A 54 9.99 7.57 -24.92
CA SER A 54 9.66 9.00 -25.01
C SER A 54 9.85 9.71 -23.68
N TRP A 55 9.91 11.05 -23.73
CA TRP A 55 10.01 11.87 -22.53
C TRP A 55 8.72 11.77 -21.66
N PRO A 56 7.49 11.82 -22.20
CA PRO A 56 6.30 11.56 -21.36
C PRO A 56 6.36 10.22 -20.61
N GLU A 57 6.86 9.15 -21.25
CA GLU A 57 7.02 7.85 -20.60
C GLU A 57 8.09 7.88 -19.49
N ALA A 58 9.25 8.49 -19.73
CA ALA A 58 10.28 8.65 -18.71
C ALA A 58 9.80 9.51 -17.53
N ALA A 59 9.00 10.56 -17.78
CA ALA A 59 8.41 11.40 -16.73
C ALA A 59 7.44 10.60 -15.85
N VAL A 60 6.64 9.70 -16.43
CA VAL A 60 5.75 8.80 -15.66
C VAL A 60 6.57 7.84 -14.79
N LYS A 61 7.63 7.22 -15.32
CA LYS A 61 8.52 6.34 -14.54
C LYS A 61 9.19 7.11 -13.38
N ALA A 62 9.65 8.33 -13.64
CA ALA A 62 10.23 9.20 -12.61
C ALA A 62 9.19 9.60 -11.55
N ARG A 63 7.96 9.94 -11.96
CA ARG A 63 6.87 10.28 -11.04
C ARG A 63 6.55 9.13 -10.08
N HIS A 64 6.53 7.89 -10.59
CA HIS A 64 6.34 6.70 -9.76
C HIS A 64 7.42 6.59 -8.67
N LEU A 65 8.70 6.66 -9.05
CA LEU A 65 9.81 6.58 -8.10
C LEU A 65 9.80 7.72 -7.07
N LEU A 66 9.49 8.94 -7.50
CA LEU A 66 9.42 10.10 -6.61
C LEU A 66 8.26 10.00 -5.62
N ASN A 67 7.13 9.39 -6.01
CA ASN A 67 6.03 9.11 -5.09
C ASN A 67 6.44 8.09 -4.02
N LEU A 68 7.12 7.00 -4.40
CA LEU A 68 7.65 6.02 -3.43
C LEU A 68 8.65 6.66 -2.47
N TYR A 69 9.57 7.47 -3.02
CA TYR A 69 10.50 8.24 -2.23
C TYR A 69 9.78 9.15 -1.23
N ALA A 70 8.83 9.96 -1.68
CA ALA A 70 8.07 10.87 -0.82
C ALA A 70 7.22 10.14 0.25
N ALA A 71 6.71 8.94 -0.06
CA ALA A 71 5.98 8.10 0.88
C ALA A 71 6.91 7.51 1.96
N SER A 72 8.17 7.22 1.61
CA SER A 72 9.18 6.71 2.55
C SER A 72 9.76 7.76 3.50
N LEU A 73 9.62 9.05 3.18
CA LEU A 73 10.16 10.14 3.98
C LEU A 73 9.46 10.26 5.34
N PRO A 74 10.18 10.66 6.41
CA PRO A 74 9.55 11.10 7.65
C PRO A 74 8.53 12.22 7.43
N ALA A 75 7.60 12.40 8.36
CA ALA A 75 6.58 13.44 8.26
C ALA A 75 7.20 14.85 8.34
N GLU A 76 8.31 14.98 9.06
CA GLU A 76 9.00 16.24 9.35
C GLU A 76 9.88 16.72 8.19
N ASP A 77 10.18 15.85 7.21
CA ASP A 77 11.03 16.18 6.07
C ASP A 77 10.28 17.00 5.01
N THR A 78 9.98 18.23 5.39
CA THR A 78 9.29 19.21 4.55
C THR A 78 10.12 19.67 3.35
N ARG A 79 11.46 19.67 3.49
CA ARG A 79 12.38 20.10 2.44
C ARG A 79 12.34 19.15 1.25
N HIS A 80 12.50 17.85 1.46
CA HIS A 80 12.51 16.90 0.33
C HIS A 80 11.13 16.77 -0.31
N ARG A 81 10.05 16.86 0.48
CA ARG A 81 8.67 16.92 -0.05
C ARG A 81 8.45 18.14 -0.96
N ALA A 82 8.97 19.31 -0.59
CA ALA A 82 8.89 20.51 -1.42
C ALA A 82 9.66 20.35 -2.74
N LEU A 83 10.83 19.71 -2.73
CA LEU A 83 11.60 19.42 -3.94
C LEU A 83 10.85 18.46 -4.88
N VAL A 84 10.24 17.40 -4.34
CA VAL A 84 9.41 16.47 -5.12
C VAL A 84 8.21 17.19 -5.74
N SER A 85 7.55 18.07 -4.98
CA SER A 85 6.44 18.88 -5.48
C SER A 85 6.87 19.76 -6.67
N ALA A 86 7.99 20.48 -6.53
CA ALA A 86 8.49 21.33 -7.60
C ALA A 86 8.81 20.54 -8.89
N LEU A 87 9.35 19.32 -8.77
CA LEU A 87 9.57 18.44 -9.92
C LEU A 87 8.25 17.99 -10.58
N PHE A 88 7.20 17.74 -9.80
CA PHE A 88 5.89 17.39 -10.35
C PHE A 88 5.23 18.56 -11.09
N ASP A 89 5.42 19.79 -10.61
CA ASP A 89 4.97 20.99 -11.29
C ASP A 89 5.68 21.16 -12.64
N ASP A 90 6.99 20.93 -12.68
CA ASP A 90 7.76 20.94 -13.94
C ASP A 90 7.31 19.85 -14.91
N PHE A 91 7.02 18.64 -14.41
CA PHE A 91 6.49 17.57 -15.27
C PHE A 91 5.13 17.92 -15.86
N ALA A 92 4.22 18.53 -15.09
CA ALA A 92 2.91 18.98 -15.58
C ALA A 92 3.06 20.10 -16.63
N ARG A 93 3.94 21.07 -16.37
CA ARG A 93 4.25 22.13 -17.33
C ARG A 93 4.80 21.60 -18.65
N LEU A 94 5.64 20.56 -18.59
CA LEU A 94 6.30 19.98 -19.77
C LEU A 94 5.43 18.94 -20.50
N SER A 95 4.42 18.36 -19.85
CA SER A 95 3.46 17.45 -20.51
C SER A 95 2.41 18.19 -21.34
N GLY A 96 2.29 19.52 -21.19
CA GLY A 96 1.25 20.32 -21.83
C GLY A 96 -0.08 20.29 -21.07
N ASP A 97 -0.11 19.73 -19.86
CA ASP A 97 -1.27 19.72 -18.95
C ASP A 97 -1.35 21.04 -18.14
N GLY A 98 -1.30 22.17 -18.85
CA GLY A 98 -1.42 23.52 -18.28
C GLY A 98 -2.82 24.10 -18.41
#